data_AF-A0A9W7EYH3-F1
#
_entry.id   AF-A0A9W7EYH3-F1
#
_cell.length_a   1.000
_cell.length_b   1.000
_cell.length_c   1.000
_cell.angle_alpha   90.00
_cell.angle_beta   90.00
_cell.angle_gamma   90.00
#
_symmetry.space_group_name_H-M   'P 1'
#
loop_
_entity.id
_entity.type
_entity.pdbx_description
1 polymer ?
#
loop_
_entity_poly.entity_id
_entity_poly.type
_entity_poly.pdbx_seq_one_letter_code
_entity_poly.pdbx_strand_id
1 'polypeptide(L)'
;MVGALGEENVVTLNTLNQLGTELKDNEELEEARKVLERCLAGREMVLGENHTQTLMTVDILGGVYQKLEDYEKALEYHESVEGD
;
A
#
# COMPACT_ATOMS: atom_id res chain seq x y z
N MET A 1 -16.27 -3.31 24.50
CA MET A 1 -15.33 -4.15 23.73
C MET A 1 -14.93 -3.39 22.48
N VAL A 2 -13.86 -2.61 22.55
CA VAL A 2 -13.20 -2.00 21.38
C VAL A 2 -11.77 -2.54 21.46
N GLY A 3 -11.51 -3.65 20.77
CA GLY A 3 -10.25 -4.37 20.93
C GLY A 3 -10.02 -5.48 19.91
N ALA A 4 -11.07 -5.99 19.27
CA ALA A 4 -10.94 -7.05 18.26
C ALA A 4 -10.67 -6.51 16.83
N LEU A 5 -10.97 -5.23 16.54
CA LEU A 5 -10.88 -4.69 15.18
C LEU A 5 -9.47 -4.22 14.77
N GLY A 6 -8.51 -4.14 15.70
CA GLY A 6 -7.15 -3.68 15.37
C GLY A 6 -6.28 -4.79 14.80
N GLU A 7 -6.19 -5.92 15.50
CA GLU A 7 -5.31 -7.04 15.12
C GLU A 7 -5.82 -7.80 13.90
N GLU A 8 -7.13 -8.08 13.81
CA GLU A 8 -7.73 -8.71 12.63
C GLU A 8 -7.58 -7.84 11.38
N ASN A 9 -7.65 -6.52 11.54
CA ASN A 9 -7.46 -5.56 10.46
C ASN A 9 -5.98 -5.47 10.05
N VAL A 10 -5.02 -5.40 10.98
CA VAL A 10 -3.58 -5.42 10.64
C VAL A 10 -3.19 -6.72 9.93
N VAL A 11 -3.67 -7.88 10.40
CA VAL A 11 -3.42 -9.16 9.71
C VAL A 11 -4.04 -9.15 8.31
N THR A 12 -5.26 -8.65 8.16
CA THR A 12 -5.92 -8.50 6.85
C THR A 12 -5.13 -7.55 5.92
N LEU A 13 -4.62 -6.44 6.43
CA LEU A 13 -3.83 -5.47 5.68
C LEU A 13 -2.49 -6.06 5.24
N ASN A 14 -1.85 -6.88 6.07
CA ASN A 14 -0.63 -7.60 5.68
C ASN A 14 -0.91 -8.57 4.53
N THR A 15 -2.01 -9.31 4.59
CA THR A 15 -2.42 -10.20 3.50
C THR A 15 -2.72 -9.42 2.21
N LEU A 16 -3.39 -8.27 2.30
CA LEU A 16 -3.63 -7.40 1.14
C LEU A 16 -2.32 -6.87 0.54
N ASN A 17 -1.35 -6.48 1.37
CA ASN A 17 -0.04 -6.03 0.88
C ASN A 17 0.71 -7.14 0.14
N GLN A 18 0.68 -8.37 0.68
CA GLN A 18 1.26 -9.54 0.04
C GLN A 18 0.58 -9.84 -1.30
N LEU A 19 -0.76 -9.88 -1.32
CA LEU A 19 -1.53 -10.08 -2.55
C LEU A 19 -1.23 -9.01 -3.60
N GLY A 20 -1.17 -7.74 -3.21
CA GLY A 20 -0.81 -6.64 -4.10
C GLY A 20 0.59 -6.78 -4.69
N THR A 21 1.54 -7.30 -3.90
CA THR A 21 2.90 -7.57 -4.36
C THR A 21 2.94 -8.72 -5.37
N GLU A 22 2.24 -9.82 -5.09
CA GLU A 22 2.12 -10.96 -6.01
C GLU A 22 1.45 -10.56 -7.33
N LEU A 23 0.38 -9.76 -7.28
CA LEU A 23 -0.29 -9.23 -8.47
C LEU A 23 0.65 -8.34 -9.31
N LYS A 24 1.46 -7.48 -8.66
CA LYS A 24 2.48 -6.66 -9.33
C LYS A 24 3.53 -7.52 -10.03
N ASP A 25 3.93 -8.64 -9.42
CA ASP A 25 4.93 -9.56 -9.96
C ASP A 25 4.35 -10.40 -11.11
N ASN A 26 3.04 -10.68 -11.09
CA ASN A 26 2.27 -11.30 -12.18
C ASN A 26 1.86 -10.34 -13.30
N GLU A 27 2.29 -9.07 -13.26
CA GLU A 27 1.92 -8.02 -14.22
C GLU A 27 0.41 -7.67 -14.23
N GLU A 28 -0.34 -8.08 -13.21
CA GLU A 28 -1.75 -7.72 -12.96
C GLU A 28 -1.84 -6.35 -12.27
N LEU A 29 -1.27 -5.33 -12.90
CA LEU A 29 -0.98 -4.02 -12.28
C LEU A 29 -2.24 -3.27 -11.80
N GLU A 30 -3.33 -3.35 -12.56
CA GLU A 30 -4.60 -2.69 -12.22
C GLU A 30 -5.27 -3.30 -10.98
N GLU A 31 -5.18 -4.62 -10.80
CA GLU A 31 -5.65 -5.29 -9.59
C GLU A 31 -4.69 -5.02 -8.42
N ALA A 32 -3.37 -5.07 -8.67
CA ALA A 32 -2.35 -4.73 -7.68
C ALA A 32 -2.58 -3.33 -7.08
N ARG A 33 -2.84 -2.33 -7.95
CA ARG A 33 -3.17 -0.96 -7.55
C ARG A 33 -4.35 -0.92 -6.58
N LYS A 34 -5.50 -1.49 -6.96
CA LYS A 34 -6.73 -1.45 -6.14
C LYS A 34 -6.52 -2.09 -4.77
N VAL A 35 -5.84 -3.24 -4.74
CA VAL A 35 -5.57 -3.98 -3.50
C VAL A 35 -4.65 -3.17 -2.58
N LEU A 36 -3.58 -2.60 -3.14
CA LEU A 36 -2.61 -1.82 -2.37
C LEU A 36 -3.16 -0.47 -1.90
N GLU A 37 -3.99 0.22 -2.69
CA GLU A 37 -4.67 1.46 -2.26
C GLU A 37 -5.59 1.20 -1.05
N ARG A 38 -6.32 0.08 -1.07
CA ARG A 38 -7.14 -0.34 0.07
C ARG A 38 -6.28 -0.68 1.29
N CYS A 39 -5.13 -1.31 1.08
CA CYS A 39 -4.16 -1.60 2.14
C CYS A 39 -3.61 -0.31 2.75
N LEU A 40 -3.25 0.66 1.91
CA LEU A 40 -2.70 1.94 2.34
C LEU A 40 -3.68 2.69 3.24
N ALA A 41 -4.93 2.90 2.77
CA ALA A 41 -5.95 3.60 3.55
C ALA A 41 -6.23 2.93 4.91
N GLY A 42 -6.17 1.59 4.96
CA GLY A 42 -6.31 0.86 6.23
C GLY A 42 -5.09 1.03 7.14
N ARG A 43 -3.88 1.00 6.59
CA ARG A 43 -2.63 1.18 7.34
C ARG A 43 -2.49 2.61 7.87
N GLU A 44 -2.84 3.62 7.10
CA GLU A 44 -2.90 5.01 7.56
C GLU A 44 -3.86 5.18 8.73
N MET A 45 -5.06 4.58 8.65
CA MET A 45 -6.07 4.70 9.70
C MET A 45 -5.66 3.98 11.01
N VAL A 46 -4.97 2.84 10.90
CA VAL A 46 -4.66 1.99 12.07
C VAL A 46 -3.28 2.27 12.66
N LEU A 47 -2.29 2.55 11.80
CA LEU A 47 -0.87 2.67 12.16
C LEU A 47 -0.35 4.10 12.01
N GLY A 48 -1.01 4.93 11.20
CA GLY A 48 -0.55 6.27 10.82
C GLY A 48 0.26 6.29 9.53
N GLU A 49 0.37 7.47 8.94
CA GLU A 49 1.04 7.74 7.66
C GLU A 49 2.55 7.42 7.71
N ASN A 50 3.24 7.80 8.81
CA ASN A 50 4.69 7.64 8.95
C ASN A 50 5.12 6.27 9.49
N HIS A 51 4.19 5.32 9.64
CA HIS A 51 4.54 4.00 10.13
C HIS A 51 5.24 3.19 9.05
N THR A 52 6.28 2.43 9.41
CA THR A 52 7.11 1.67 8.46
C THR A 52 6.31 0.76 7.53
N GLN A 53 5.22 0.16 8.02
CA GLN A 53 4.34 -0.67 7.20
C GLN A 53 3.53 0.15 6.19
N THR A 54 3.11 1.36 6.56
CA THR A 54 2.39 2.28 5.66
C THR A 54 3.31 2.74 4.54
N LEU A 55 4.52 3.19 4.89
CA LEU A 55 5.55 3.60 3.93
C LEU A 55 5.97 2.47 2.98
N MET A 56 6.04 1.22 3.47
CA MET A 56 6.26 0.07 2.57
C MET A 56 5.14 -0.10 1.54
N THR A 57 3.87 0.11 1.90
CA THR A 57 2.78 0.03 0.93
C THR A 57 2.85 1.15 -0.10
N VAL A 58 3.23 2.35 0.34
CA VAL A 58 3.46 3.49 -0.55
C VAL A 58 4.55 3.18 -1.58
N ASP A 59 5.69 2.64 -1.15
CA ASP A 59 6.80 2.27 -2.05
C ASP A 59 6.36 1.22 -3.09
N ILE A 60 5.59 0.21 -2.67
CA ILE A 60 5.07 -0.81 -3.59
C ILE A 60 4.07 -0.18 -4.59
N LEU A 61 3.22 0.75 -4.14
CA LEU A 61 2.31 1.49 -5.02
C LEU A 61 3.08 2.34 -6.04
N GLY A 62 4.13 3.06 -5.62
CA GLY A 62 5.01 3.80 -6.52
C GLY A 62 5.54 2.91 -7.65
N GLY A 63 6.04 1.71 -7.31
CA GLY A 63 6.49 0.73 -8.29
C GLY A 63 5.37 0.20 -9.22
N VAL A 64 4.14 0.05 -8.72
CA VAL A 64 2.98 -0.32 -9.57
C VAL A 64 2.64 0.79 -10.56
N TYR A 65 2.62 2.05 -10.09
CA TYR A 65 2.33 3.21 -10.94
C TYR A 65 3.43 3.45 -12.00
N GLN A 66 4.71 3.21 -11.66
CA GLN A 66 5.80 3.20 -12.64
C GLN A 66 5.56 2.18 -13.76
N LYS A 67 5.15 0.95 -13.41
CA LYS A 67 4.83 -0.09 -14.41
C LYS A 67 3.57 0.22 -15.23
N LEU A 68 2.64 1.00 -14.69
CA LEU A 68 1.44 1.48 -15.39
C LEU A 68 1.72 2.68 -16.30
N GLU A 69 2.96 3.19 -16.35
CA GLU A 69 3.35 4.42 -17.06
C GLU A 69 2.63 5.68 -16.56
N ASP A 70 2.04 5.63 -15.36
CA ASP A 70 1.44 6.79 -14.68
C ASP A 70 2.50 7.41 -13.76
N TYR A 71 3.41 8.14 -14.40
CA TYR A 71 4.57 8.74 -13.74
C TYR A 71 4.21 9.90 -12.81
N GLU A 72 3.05 10.53 -13.01
CA GLU A 72 2.56 11.61 -12.16
C GLU A 72 2.22 11.07 -10.77
N LYS A 73 1.43 9.99 -10.72
CA LYS A 73 1.14 9.31 -9.45
C LYS A 73 2.35 8.61 -8.86
N ALA A 74 3.20 8.00 -9.69
CA ALA A 74 4.43 7.39 -9.18
C ALA A 74 5.30 8.40 -8.44
N LEU A 75 5.41 9.63 -8.96
CA LEU A 75 6.17 10.69 -8.31
C LEU A 75 5.53 11.11 -6.98
N GLU A 76 4.21 11.29 -6.93
CA GLU A 76 3.48 11.62 -5.69
C GLU A 76 3.73 10.57 -4.58
N TYR A 77 3.72 9.28 -4.93
CA TYR A 77 4.01 8.21 -3.97
C TYR A 77 5.50 8.12 -3.59
N HIS A 78 6.43 8.44 -4.48
CA HIS A 78 7.85 8.46 -4.10
C HIS A 78 8.22 9.68 -3.25
N GLU A 79 7.66 10.86 -3.54
CA GLU A 79 7.88 12.07 -2.75
C GLU A 79 7.31 11.95 -1.33
N SER A 80 6.21 11.22 -1.16
CA SER A 80 5.62 10.95 0.17
C SER A 80 6.46 10.01 1.03
N VAL A 81 7.41 9.25 0.45
CA VAL A 81 8.37 8.41 1.20
C VAL A 81 9.66 9.18 1.53
N GLU A 82 10.05 10.15 0.69
CA GLU A 82 11.29 10.93 0.85
C GLU A 82 11.14 12.20 1.71
N GLY A 83 9.91 12.57 2.09
CA GLY A 83 9.59 13.82 2.79
C GLY A 83 10.04 13.98 4.26
N ASP A 84 10.97 13.17 4.78
CA ASP A 84 11.52 13.28 6.16
C ASP A 84 13.02 13.67 6.20
#